data_AF-A0A2S3GYG8-F1
#
_entry.id   AF-A0A2S3GYG8-F1
#
_cell.length_a   1.000
_cell.length_b   1.000
_cell.length_c   1.000
_cell.angle_alpha   90.00
_cell.angle_beta   90.00
_cell.angle_gamma   90.00
#
_symmetry.space_group_name_H-M   'P 1'
#
loop_
_entity.id
_entity.type
_entity.pdbx_description
1 polymer ?
#
loop_
_entity_poly.entity_id
_entity_poly.type
_entity_poly.pdbx_seq_one_letter_code
_entity_poly.pdbx_strand_id
1 'polypeptide(L)'
;MEVAPLLLLPLLLLLPPAAVAAGGESAAHPGYAHGTEEACGVAVLPAPERREEFDGGRIVDISHYYRADMPAWESAEGSGEFLRLARSMRNGSDIANFSELRLTAHSGTHVDAPGHVFEHYYDAGFDVDTLDLAVLNADVMASLHIPKGVRRVLFRTLNTDRKLMWKKEFDTSYVGFMKDGAQWLVDNTDIKLVGVDYLSVGAFDECIPAHLVFLEKREVILVEALNLEHVTPGIYALHCLPLRLRGAEGSPARCILIK
;
A
#
# COMPACT_ATOMS: atom_id res chain seq x y z
N MET A 1 60.36 -44.82 -33.37
CA MET A 1 59.06 -45.22 -32.81
C MET A 1 59.01 -44.64 -31.40
N GLU A 2 58.50 -43.42 -31.29
CA GLU A 2 58.30 -42.71 -30.03
C GLU A 2 56.84 -42.31 -29.97
N VAL A 3 56.20 -42.66 -28.86
CA VAL A 3 54.76 -42.60 -28.65
C VAL A 3 54.44 -41.26 -28.00
N ALA A 4 53.60 -40.46 -28.65
CA ALA A 4 53.09 -39.20 -28.12
C ALA A 4 52.11 -39.45 -26.94
N PRO A 5 52.08 -38.59 -25.90
CA PRO A 5 51.12 -38.74 -24.82
C PRO A 5 49.75 -38.20 -25.23
N LEU A 6 48.70 -38.99 -25.00
CA LEU A 6 47.29 -38.61 -25.14
C LEU A 6 46.95 -37.50 -24.13
N LEU A 7 46.56 -36.33 -24.63
CA LEU A 7 45.86 -35.29 -23.86
C LEU A 7 44.42 -35.74 -23.62
N LEU A 8 44.07 -36.01 -22.35
CA LEU A 8 42.70 -36.22 -21.90
C LEU A 8 42.01 -34.85 -21.79
N LEU A 9 41.07 -34.53 -22.69
CA LEU A 9 40.15 -33.42 -22.52
C LEU A 9 39.04 -33.83 -21.51
N PRO A 10 38.69 -33.02 -20.50
CA PRO A 10 37.52 -33.28 -19.69
C PRO A 10 36.26 -32.90 -20.48
N LEU A 11 35.39 -33.87 -20.72
CA LEU A 11 34.07 -33.68 -21.28
C LEU A 11 33.21 -32.93 -20.24
N LEU A 12 33.05 -31.62 -20.39
CA LEU A 12 32.13 -30.82 -19.59
C LEU A 12 30.69 -31.21 -19.97
N LEU A 13 30.04 -32.05 -19.16
CA LEU A 13 28.61 -32.33 -19.27
C LEU A 13 27.84 -31.06 -18.87
N LEU A 14 27.47 -30.26 -19.87
CA LEU A 14 26.47 -29.20 -19.73
C LEU A 14 25.12 -29.85 -19.43
N LEU A 15 24.75 -29.92 -18.15
CA LEU A 15 23.36 -30.13 -17.74
C LEU A 15 22.54 -28.94 -18.26
N PRO A 16 21.44 -29.16 -19.00
CA PRO A 16 20.55 -28.07 -19.35
C PRO A 16 19.98 -27.46 -18.06
N PRO A 17 19.77 -26.14 -17.99
CA PRO A 17 19.04 -25.57 -16.87
C PRO A 17 17.67 -26.26 -16.85
N ALA A 18 17.31 -26.81 -15.69
CA ALA A 18 15.97 -27.31 -15.46
C ALA A 18 15.01 -26.17 -15.82
N ALA A 19 14.23 -26.37 -16.88
CA ALA A 19 13.14 -25.49 -17.19
C ALA A 19 12.22 -25.51 -15.96
N VAL A 20 12.22 -24.42 -15.20
CA VAL A 20 11.13 -24.14 -14.28
C VAL A 20 9.91 -24.09 -15.18
N ALA A 21 9.09 -25.13 -15.13
CA ALA A 21 7.78 -25.09 -15.74
C ALA A 21 7.12 -23.84 -15.16
N ALA A 22 6.84 -22.86 -16.03
CA ALA A 22 5.92 -21.79 -15.73
C ALA A 22 4.59 -22.48 -15.42
N GLY A 23 4.34 -22.76 -14.14
CA GLY A 23 3.04 -23.20 -13.67
C GLY A 23 2.08 -22.09 -14.08
N GLY A 24 1.10 -22.44 -14.92
CA GLY A 24 0.14 -21.49 -15.46
C GLY A 24 -0.41 -20.58 -14.37
N GLU A 25 -0.70 -19.33 -14.76
CA GLU A 25 -1.32 -18.30 -13.94
C GLU A 25 -2.68 -18.78 -13.41
N SER A 26 -2.64 -19.59 -12.34
CA SER A 26 -3.80 -19.84 -11.52
C SER A 26 -3.92 -18.62 -10.63
N ALA A 27 -4.95 -17.81 -10.85
CA ALA A 27 -5.32 -16.71 -9.96
C ALA A 27 -5.15 -17.15 -8.49
N ALA A 28 -4.52 -16.31 -7.68
CA ALA A 28 -4.21 -16.62 -6.28
C ALA A 28 -5.45 -16.95 -5.45
N HIS A 29 -6.63 -16.59 -5.94
CA HIS A 29 -7.89 -16.99 -5.36
C HIS A 29 -8.89 -17.36 -6.46
N PRO A 30 -9.42 -18.59 -6.49
CA PRO A 30 -10.28 -19.08 -7.57
C PRO A 30 -11.58 -18.28 -7.72
N GLY A 31 -12.07 -17.64 -6.65
CA GLY A 31 -13.21 -16.74 -6.69
C GLY A 31 -13.01 -15.43 -7.49
N TYR A 32 -11.79 -15.14 -7.96
CA TYR A 32 -11.47 -13.95 -8.77
C TYR A 32 -10.85 -14.32 -10.12
N ALA A 33 -10.84 -15.61 -10.50
CA ALA A 33 -10.34 -16.02 -11.81
C ALA A 33 -11.28 -15.51 -12.92
N HIS A 34 -10.75 -14.75 -13.87
CA HIS A 34 -11.46 -14.42 -15.10
C HIS A 34 -11.52 -15.67 -15.99
N GLY A 35 -12.58 -16.47 -15.88
CA GLY A 35 -12.81 -17.58 -16.80
C GLY A 35 -13.57 -18.75 -16.19
N THR A 36 -14.58 -19.17 -16.92
CA THR A 36 -15.51 -20.29 -16.71
C THR A 36 -14.83 -21.60 -16.29
N GLU A 37 -14.97 -21.99 -15.03
CA GLU A 37 -15.06 -23.41 -14.67
C GLU A 37 -16.24 -23.59 -13.70
N GLU A 38 -17.37 -24.07 -14.25
CA GLU A 38 -18.43 -24.66 -13.44
C GLU A 38 -17.86 -25.89 -12.74
N ALA A 39 -17.46 -25.72 -11.49
CA ALA A 39 -17.18 -26.83 -10.61
C ALA A 39 -18.50 -27.52 -10.22
N CYS A 40 -18.89 -28.51 -11.02
CA CYS A 40 -20.01 -29.41 -10.70
C CYS A 40 -19.79 -30.04 -9.31
N GLY A 41 -20.71 -29.75 -8.37
CA GLY A 41 -20.86 -30.51 -7.13
C GLY A 41 -20.42 -29.84 -5.82
N VAL A 42 -20.02 -28.57 -5.82
CA VAL A 42 -19.73 -27.85 -4.57
C VAL A 42 -21.02 -27.21 -4.05
N ALA A 43 -21.32 -27.40 -2.76
CA ALA A 43 -22.39 -26.66 -2.10
C ALA A 43 -22.22 -25.16 -2.36
N VAL A 44 -23.24 -24.51 -2.90
CA VAL A 44 -23.21 -23.08 -3.19
C VAL A 44 -23.19 -22.33 -1.86
N LEU A 45 -21.99 -21.96 -1.41
CA LEU A 45 -21.82 -21.07 -0.27
C LEU A 45 -22.26 -19.66 -0.68
N PRO A 46 -22.85 -18.88 0.25
CA PRO A 46 -23.18 -17.50 -0.03
C PRO A 46 -21.91 -16.72 -0.40
N ALA A 47 -22.02 -15.81 -1.37
CA ALA A 47 -20.93 -14.92 -1.72
C ALA A 47 -20.56 -14.07 -0.50
N PRO A 48 -19.26 -13.91 -0.19
CA PRO A 48 -18.84 -13.06 0.92
C PRO A 48 -19.23 -11.61 0.65
N GLU A 49 -19.88 -10.99 1.63
CA GLU A 49 -20.23 -9.58 1.55
C GLU A 49 -19.00 -8.72 1.84
N ARG A 50 -18.68 -7.79 0.92
CA ARG A 50 -17.63 -6.80 1.12
C ARG A 50 -18.27 -5.51 1.60
N ARG A 51 -17.82 -5.01 2.75
CA ARG A 51 -18.38 -3.81 3.39
C ARG A 51 -17.28 -2.78 3.59
N GLU A 52 -17.61 -1.55 3.24
CA GLU A 52 -16.84 -0.36 3.65
C GLU A 52 -17.38 0.20 4.97
N GLU A 53 -18.60 -0.17 5.36
CA GLU A 53 -19.24 0.25 6.60
C GLU A 53 -19.58 -0.93 7.51
N PHE A 54 -19.25 -0.79 8.80
CA PHE A 54 -19.50 -1.79 9.82
C PHE A 54 -20.30 -1.18 10.98
N ASP A 55 -20.98 -2.05 11.72
CA ASP A 55 -21.76 -1.67 12.90
C ASP A 55 -22.77 -0.53 12.64
N GLY A 56 -23.61 -0.72 11.62
CA GLY A 56 -24.64 0.26 11.25
C GLY A 56 -24.08 1.58 10.72
N GLY A 57 -22.88 1.57 10.12
CA GLY A 57 -22.23 2.78 9.60
C GLY A 57 -21.47 3.59 10.66
N ARG A 58 -21.30 3.04 11.87
CA ARG A 58 -20.47 3.64 12.93
C ARG A 58 -18.98 3.57 12.61
N ILE A 59 -18.56 2.45 12.00
CA ILE A 59 -17.17 2.22 11.60
C ILE A 59 -17.12 2.31 10.07
N VAL A 60 -16.27 3.19 9.56
CA VAL A 60 -16.04 3.36 8.13
C VAL A 60 -14.62 2.95 7.82
N ASP A 61 -14.45 1.97 6.94
CA ASP A 61 -13.16 1.60 6.37
C ASP A 61 -12.75 2.63 5.33
N ILE A 62 -11.56 3.18 5.50
CA ILE A 62 -10.98 4.19 4.60
C ILE A 62 -9.71 3.66 3.95
N SER A 63 -9.55 2.34 3.87
CA SER A 63 -8.49 1.69 3.10
C SER A 63 -9.00 1.14 1.78
N HIS A 64 -8.23 1.32 0.71
CA HIS A 64 -8.48 0.58 -0.53
C HIS A 64 -8.14 -0.89 -0.34
N TYR A 65 -9.04 -1.80 -0.76
CA TYR A 65 -8.68 -3.20 -0.90
C TYR A 65 -7.69 -3.38 -2.06
N TYR A 66 -6.73 -4.28 -1.87
CA TYR A 66 -5.68 -4.53 -2.84
C TYR A 66 -6.23 -5.24 -4.07
N ARG A 67 -5.79 -4.77 -5.23
CA ARG A 67 -6.10 -5.32 -6.55
C ARG A 67 -4.86 -5.25 -7.42
N ALA A 68 -4.73 -6.17 -8.37
CA ALA A 68 -3.60 -6.13 -9.30
C ALA A 68 -3.63 -4.88 -10.20
N ASP A 69 -4.81 -4.32 -10.44
CA ASP A 69 -5.04 -3.15 -11.28
C ASP A 69 -5.16 -1.84 -10.49
N MET A 70 -4.82 -1.80 -9.20
CA MET A 70 -4.78 -0.53 -8.48
C MET A 70 -3.52 0.26 -8.89
N PRO A 71 -3.58 1.60 -8.89
CA PRO A 71 -2.46 2.38 -9.39
C PRO A 71 -1.24 2.19 -8.47
N ALA A 72 -0.07 2.24 -9.07
CA ALA A 72 1.21 2.22 -8.38
C ALA A 72 2.06 3.40 -8.87
N TRP A 73 2.99 3.86 -8.04
CA TRP A 73 3.83 5.02 -8.34
C TRP A 73 4.47 4.91 -9.74
N GLU A 74 4.22 5.91 -10.59
CA GLU A 74 4.74 6.00 -11.96
C GLU A 74 4.48 4.76 -12.85
N SER A 75 3.51 3.92 -12.51
CA SER A 75 3.18 2.71 -13.27
C SER A 75 1.99 2.94 -14.19
N ALA A 76 2.14 2.60 -15.47
CA ALA A 76 1.01 2.46 -16.40
C ALA A 76 0.27 1.12 -16.21
N GLU A 77 0.91 0.14 -15.55
CA GLU A 77 0.39 -1.22 -15.43
C GLU A 77 -0.29 -1.50 -14.08
N GLY A 78 -0.35 -0.51 -13.20
CA GLY A 78 -0.82 -0.68 -11.83
C GLY A 78 0.19 -1.44 -10.96
N SER A 79 -0.32 -2.05 -9.89
CA SER A 79 0.49 -2.73 -8.86
C SER A 79 0.94 -4.14 -9.27
N GLY A 80 0.28 -4.76 -10.24
CA GLY A 80 0.56 -6.12 -10.68
C GLY A 80 0.14 -7.19 -9.66
N GLU A 81 0.49 -8.45 -9.93
CA GLU A 81 0.18 -9.54 -9.02
C GLU A 81 0.91 -9.39 -7.68
N PHE A 82 0.15 -9.10 -6.63
CA PHE A 82 0.68 -8.93 -5.27
C PHE A 82 0.45 -10.15 -4.36
N LEU A 83 -0.48 -11.03 -4.72
CA LEU A 83 -0.84 -12.21 -3.95
C LEU A 83 -0.68 -13.44 -4.84
N ARG A 84 -0.05 -14.49 -4.31
CA ARG A 84 0.12 -15.77 -5.01
C ARG A 84 -0.24 -16.91 -4.07
N LEU A 85 -1.03 -17.88 -4.54
CA LEU A 85 -1.30 -19.10 -3.76
C LEU A 85 -0.14 -20.09 -3.94
N ALA A 86 0.83 -20.07 -3.04
CA ALA A 86 2.04 -20.90 -3.12
C ALA A 86 1.76 -22.39 -2.87
N ARG A 87 0.84 -22.70 -1.95
CA ARG A 87 0.36 -24.07 -1.71
C ARG A 87 -1.15 -24.08 -1.56
N SER A 88 -1.83 -24.96 -2.29
CA SER A 88 -3.29 -25.08 -2.28
C SER A 88 -3.71 -26.41 -1.66
N MET A 89 -4.79 -26.39 -0.88
CA MET A 89 -5.47 -27.61 -0.43
C MET A 89 -5.98 -28.45 -1.59
N ARG A 90 -6.29 -27.83 -2.74
CA ARG A 90 -6.70 -28.54 -3.96
C ARG A 90 -5.53 -29.27 -4.63
N ASN A 91 -4.30 -28.75 -4.49
CA ASN A 91 -3.13 -29.19 -5.24
C ASN A 91 -2.00 -29.71 -4.33
N GLY A 92 -2.34 -30.43 -3.25
CA GLY A 92 -1.37 -31.20 -2.46
C GLY A 92 -0.91 -30.59 -1.14
N SER A 93 -1.58 -29.56 -0.62
CA SER A 93 -1.41 -29.13 0.77
C SER A 93 -2.42 -29.83 1.68
N ASP A 94 -1.97 -30.78 2.49
CA ASP A 94 -2.86 -31.63 3.30
C ASP A 94 -3.56 -30.91 4.48
N ILE A 95 -3.18 -29.66 4.77
CA ILE A 95 -3.60 -28.96 6.01
C ILE A 95 -4.25 -27.59 5.80
N ALA A 96 -3.83 -26.80 4.80
CA ALA A 96 -4.29 -25.42 4.62
C ALA A 96 -3.87 -24.82 3.26
N ASN A 97 -4.49 -23.70 2.87
CA ASN A 97 -4.00 -22.85 1.79
C ASN A 97 -2.91 -21.92 2.33
N PHE A 98 -1.80 -21.77 1.61
CA PHE A 98 -0.69 -20.87 1.97
C PHE A 98 -0.42 -19.91 0.82
N SER A 99 -0.72 -18.63 1.04
CA SER A 99 -0.43 -17.57 0.08
C SER A 99 0.82 -16.78 0.45
N GLU A 100 1.51 -16.28 -0.56
CA GLU A 100 2.62 -15.35 -0.47
C GLU A 100 2.14 -13.95 -0.88
N LEU A 101 2.66 -12.94 -0.19
CA LEU A 101 2.36 -11.54 -0.41
C LEU A 101 3.63 -10.83 -0.89
N ARG A 102 3.53 -10.07 -1.99
CA ARG A 102 4.59 -9.23 -2.53
C ARG A 102 4.02 -7.83 -2.76
N LEU A 103 4.46 -6.88 -1.94
CA LEU A 103 4.03 -5.48 -2.00
C LEU A 103 5.25 -4.58 -1.83
N THR A 104 5.17 -3.36 -2.36
CA THR A 104 6.04 -2.27 -1.90
C THR A 104 5.51 -1.72 -0.58
N ALA A 105 6.37 -1.08 0.21
CA ALA A 105 5.98 -0.39 1.44
C ALA A 105 4.90 0.69 1.22
N HIS A 106 4.87 1.26 0.02
CA HIS A 106 3.98 2.35 -0.41
C HIS A 106 2.82 1.88 -1.31
N SER A 107 2.46 0.59 -1.22
CA SER A 107 1.33 0.05 -1.97
C SER A 107 0.01 0.38 -1.26
N GLY A 108 -0.98 0.85 -2.00
CA GLY A 108 -2.31 1.13 -1.46
C GLY A 108 -2.31 2.11 -0.28
N THR A 109 -3.30 2.00 0.60
CA THR A 109 -3.35 2.83 1.80
C THR A 109 -2.17 2.49 2.71
N HIS A 110 -1.31 3.48 2.98
CA HIS A 110 -0.05 3.27 3.68
C HIS A 110 0.37 4.49 4.49
N VAL A 111 1.40 4.30 5.30
CA VAL A 111 2.02 5.32 6.15
C VAL A 111 3.49 5.47 5.79
N ASP A 112 3.99 6.70 5.75
CA ASP A 112 5.41 6.98 5.55
C ASP A 112 6.14 7.28 6.84
N ALA A 113 7.36 6.78 6.94
CA ALA A 113 8.32 7.13 7.97
C ALA A 113 9.35 8.15 7.42
N PRO A 114 10.03 8.91 8.30
CA PRO A 114 11.00 9.92 7.87
C PRO A 114 12.13 9.37 6.99
N GLY A 115 12.53 8.11 7.19
CA GLY A 115 13.51 7.43 6.34
C GLY A 115 13.14 7.32 4.86
N HIS A 116 11.87 7.56 4.49
CA HIS A 116 11.41 7.54 3.10
C HIS A 116 12.13 8.55 2.20
N VAL A 117 12.40 9.75 2.72
CA VAL A 117 13.02 10.85 1.94
C VAL A 117 14.30 11.40 2.56
N PHE A 118 14.74 10.86 3.70
CA PHE A 118 15.95 11.27 4.40
C PHE A 118 16.86 10.07 4.69
N GLU A 119 17.94 9.94 3.91
CA GLU A 119 18.92 8.84 4.04
C GLU A 119 19.46 8.71 5.47
N HIS A 120 19.84 9.83 6.09
CA HIS A 120 20.37 9.84 7.46
C HIS A 120 19.34 9.37 8.51
N TYR A 121 18.03 9.47 8.22
CA TYR A 121 16.99 8.92 9.06
C TYR A 121 16.76 7.43 8.80
N TYR A 122 16.88 7.00 7.54
CA TYR A 122 16.89 5.58 7.18
C TYR A 122 18.03 4.84 7.89
N ASP A 123 19.26 5.35 7.79
CA ASP A 123 20.45 4.80 8.47
C ASP A 123 20.31 4.74 10.00
N ALA A 124 19.62 5.73 10.58
CA ALA A 124 19.37 5.81 12.00
C ALA A 124 18.21 4.92 12.49
N GLY A 125 17.48 4.27 11.57
CA GLY A 125 16.35 3.41 11.88
C GLY A 125 15.07 4.16 12.24
N PHE A 126 14.86 5.38 11.73
CA PHE A 126 13.56 6.05 11.79
C PHE A 126 12.60 5.46 10.75
N ASP A 127 12.21 4.22 11.03
CA ASP A 127 11.30 3.37 10.25
C ASP A 127 9.88 3.41 10.82
N VAL A 128 8.96 2.70 10.18
CA VAL A 128 7.54 2.64 10.61
C VAL A 128 7.32 2.07 12.02
N ASP A 129 8.24 1.27 12.58
CA ASP A 129 8.13 0.75 13.96
C ASP A 129 8.39 1.86 14.99
N THR A 130 9.01 2.97 14.58
CA THR A 130 9.32 4.12 15.45
C THR A 130 8.23 5.19 15.48
N LEU A 131 7.17 5.05 14.69
CA LEU A 131 6.08 6.03 14.61
C LEU A 131 5.24 6.06 15.90
N ASP A 132 4.78 7.26 16.28
CA ASP A 132 3.93 7.44 17.45
C ASP A 132 2.51 6.90 17.17
N LEU A 133 2.20 5.72 17.72
CA LEU A 133 0.88 5.11 17.60
C LEU A 133 -0.25 5.96 18.21
N ALA A 134 0.03 6.86 19.15
CA ALA A 134 -0.98 7.79 19.66
C ALA A 134 -1.33 8.85 18.60
N VAL A 135 -0.40 9.23 17.73
CA VAL A 135 -0.68 10.09 16.56
C VAL A 135 -1.51 9.33 15.51
N LEU A 136 -1.36 8.01 15.41
CA LEU A 136 -2.14 7.18 14.48
C LEU A 136 -3.53 6.74 15.02
N ASN A 137 -3.79 6.91 16.32
CA ASN A 137 -5.04 6.53 17.00
C ASN A 137 -5.64 7.68 17.82
N ALA A 138 -6.30 8.65 17.18
CA ALA A 138 -7.09 9.65 17.88
C ALA A 138 -7.99 10.47 16.94
N ASP A 139 -8.62 11.52 17.47
CA ASP A 139 -9.53 12.39 16.73
C ASP A 139 -8.84 13.10 15.54
N VAL A 140 -9.55 13.13 14.41
CA VAL A 140 -9.14 13.69 13.12
C VAL A 140 -10.26 14.52 12.50
N MET A 141 -9.91 15.57 11.77
CA MET A 141 -10.86 16.35 10.97
C MET A 141 -10.73 16.04 9.47
N ALA A 142 -11.83 15.99 8.74
CA ALA A 142 -11.85 15.79 7.30
C ALA A 142 -12.21 17.06 6.46
N SER A 143 -11.56 18.22 6.68
CA SER A 143 -11.60 19.40 5.76
C SER A 143 -10.75 20.60 6.24
N LEU A 144 -10.61 21.62 5.38
CA LEU A 144 -9.75 22.81 5.55
C LEU A 144 -10.12 23.77 6.70
N HIS A 145 -11.29 23.65 7.33
CA HIS A 145 -11.68 24.52 8.46
C HIS A 145 -11.09 24.04 9.79
N ILE A 146 -9.79 23.79 9.86
CA ILE A 146 -9.09 23.17 11.00
C ILE A 146 -9.35 23.98 12.29
N PRO A 147 -10.19 23.49 13.23
CA PRO A 147 -10.38 24.13 14.52
C PRO A 147 -9.11 24.10 15.34
N LYS A 148 -8.99 25.04 16.28
CA LYS A 148 -7.94 24.98 17.30
C LYS A 148 -8.02 23.65 18.06
N GLY A 149 -6.89 22.99 18.23
CA GLY A 149 -6.77 21.70 18.93
C GLY A 149 -6.84 20.47 18.04
N VAL A 150 -7.15 20.61 16.74
CA VAL A 150 -7.04 19.50 15.79
C VAL A 150 -5.58 19.24 15.46
N ARG A 151 -5.11 18.03 15.75
CA ARG A 151 -3.74 17.58 15.50
C ARG A 151 -3.62 16.64 14.30
N ARG A 152 -4.73 16.29 13.65
CA ARG A 152 -4.77 15.33 12.55
C ARG A 152 -5.81 15.79 11.54
N VAL A 153 -5.47 15.73 10.26
CA VAL A 153 -6.38 16.13 9.19
C VAL A 153 -6.29 15.15 8.02
N LEU A 154 -7.43 14.75 7.49
CA LEU A 154 -7.53 14.00 6.22
C LEU A 154 -8.10 14.93 5.16
N PHE A 155 -7.45 14.96 3.99
CA PHE A 155 -7.86 15.75 2.85
C PHE A 155 -8.52 14.86 1.82
N ARG A 156 -9.85 14.96 1.73
CA ARG A 156 -10.60 14.49 0.56
C ARG A 156 -10.49 15.55 -0.53
N THR A 157 -9.91 15.19 -1.66
CA THR A 157 -9.65 16.08 -2.78
C THR A 157 -10.44 15.64 -4.01
N LEU A 158 -10.15 16.28 -5.15
CA LEU A 158 -10.67 15.85 -6.43
C LEU A 158 -10.12 14.47 -6.85
N ASN A 159 -9.10 13.92 -6.20
CA ASN A 159 -8.59 12.58 -6.50
C ASN A 159 -9.66 11.51 -6.24
N THR A 160 -10.34 11.61 -5.10
CA THR A 160 -11.51 10.77 -4.78
C THR A 160 -12.61 10.94 -5.82
N ASP A 161 -12.98 12.19 -6.17
CA ASP A 161 -14.05 12.47 -7.13
C ASP A 161 -13.73 11.94 -8.54
N ARG A 162 -12.46 12.02 -8.94
CA ARG A 162 -11.92 11.48 -10.21
C ARG A 162 -11.66 9.98 -10.17
N LYS A 163 -11.89 9.33 -9.01
CA LYS A 163 -11.70 7.89 -8.80
C LYS A 163 -10.29 7.42 -9.15
N LEU A 164 -9.27 8.21 -8.84
CA LEU A 164 -7.90 7.91 -9.29
C LEU A 164 -7.37 6.58 -8.73
N MET A 165 -7.68 6.25 -7.47
CA MET A 165 -7.33 4.96 -6.86
C MET A 165 -8.07 3.75 -7.46
N TRP A 166 -9.05 3.98 -8.33
CA TRP A 166 -9.79 2.97 -9.09
C TRP A 166 -9.32 2.84 -10.54
N LYS A 167 -8.32 3.63 -10.96
CA LYS A 167 -7.68 3.51 -12.27
C LYS A 167 -6.45 2.63 -12.20
N LYS A 168 -6.10 2.00 -13.32
CA LYS A 168 -4.88 1.20 -13.45
C LYS A 168 -3.65 2.07 -13.60
N GLU A 169 -3.75 3.10 -14.44
CA GLU A 169 -2.64 4.01 -14.72
C GLU A 169 -2.45 5.04 -13.60
N PHE A 170 -1.18 5.30 -13.26
CA PHE A 170 -0.79 6.44 -12.47
C PHE A 170 -1.14 7.76 -13.18
N ASP A 171 -1.78 8.68 -12.47
CA ASP A 171 -2.23 9.96 -13.01
C ASP A 171 -1.41 11.09 -12.38
N THR A 172 -0.47 11.67 -13.12
CA THR A 172 0.44 12.73 -12.63
C THR A 172 -0.26 14.05 -12.32
N SER A 173 -1.51 14.22 -12.74
CA SER A 173 -2.29 15.45 -12.50
C SER A 173 -3.14 15.40 -11.22
N TYR A 174 -2.81 14.49 -10.30
CA TYR A 174 -3.45 14.39 -9.00
C TYR A 174 -3.25 15.66 -8.16
N VAL A 175 -4.16 15.88 -7.23
CA VAL A 175 -4.08 16.95 -6.24
C VAL A 175 -3.17 16.51 -5.10
N GLY A 176 -2.18 17.34 -4.77
CA GLY A 176 -1.32 17.18 -3.60
C GLY A 176 -0.84 18.55 -3.11
N PHE A 177 -0.07 18.54 -2.03
CA PHE A 177 0.54 19.74 -1.47
C PHE A 177 1.66 20.25 -2.36
N MET A 178 1.65 21.55 -2.62
CA MET A 178 2.86 22.29 -2.97
C MET A 178 3.69 22.51 -1.70
N LYS A 179 4.99 22.72 -1.85
CA LYS A 179 5.93 22.95 -0.75
C LYS A 179 5.49 24.09 0.15
N ASP A 180 5.01 25.19 -0.42
CA ASP A 180 4.55 26.37 0.34
C ASP A 180 3.31 26.07 1.19
N GLY A 181 2.36 25.28 0.66
CA GLY A 181 1.21 24.78 1.38
C GLY A 181 1.60 23.84 2.53
N ALA A 182 2.54 22.92 2.29
CA ALA A 182 3.09 22.06 3.34
C ALA A 182 3.78 22.89 4.44
N GLN A 183 4.58 23.89 4.04
CA GLN A 183 5.31 24.76 4.96
C GLN A 183 4.34 25.58 5.81
N TRP A 184 3.30 26.14 5.17
CA TRP A 184 2.27 26.86 5.89
C TRP A 184 1.60 25.98 6.94
N LEU A 185 1.26 24.72 6.62
CA LEU A 185 0.63 23.81 7.57
C LEU A 185 1.54 23.54 8.77
N VAL A 186 2.81 23.24 8.54
CA VAL A 186 3.81 22.98 9.59
C VAL A 186 4.06 24.20 10.47
N ASP A 187 4.10 25.40 9.90
CA ASP A 187 4.44 26.63 10.63
C ASP A 187 3.25 27.24 11.38
N ASN A 188 2.03 27.00 10.91
CA ASN A 188 0.83 27.70 11.40
C ASN A 188 -0.13 26.80 12.18
N THR A 189 0.16 25.50 12.31
CA THR A 189 -0.73 24.54 12.98
C THR A 189 0.03 23.54 13.85
N ASP A 190 -0.69 22.88 14.76
CA ASP A 190 -0.17 21.80 15.60
C ASP A 190 -0.42 20.40 14.98
N ILE A 191 -0.64 20.34 13.67
CA ILE A 191 -0.91 19.09 12.96
C ILE A 191 0.31 18.17 13.05
N LYS A 192 0.03 16.90 13.36
CA LYS A 192 0.98 15.78 13.48
C LYS A 192 0.61 14.61 12.57
N LEU A 193 -0.54 14.65 11.91
CA LEU A 193 -0.91 13.68 10.88
C LEU A 193 -1.59 14.37 9.71
N VAL A 194 -1.10 14.10 8.51
CA VAL A 194 -1.68 14.55 7.25
C VAL A 194 -2.06 13.32 6.44
N GLY A 195 -3.36 13.15 6.20
CA GLY A 195 -3.89 12.11 5.34
C GLY A 195 -4.31 12.66 3.98
N VAL A 196 -4.00 11.97 2.89
CA VAL A 196 -4.43 12.32 1.52
C VAL A 196 -5.05 11.11 0.81
N ASP A 197 -5.82 11.39 -0.23
CA ASP A 197 -6.62 10.41 -0.98
C ASP A 197 -5.99 9.97 -2.30
N TYR A 198 -4.66 10.06 -2.42
CA TYR A 198 -3.88 9.49 -3.53
C TYR A 198 -2.48 9.07 -3.10
N LEU A 199 -1.69 8.51 -4.03
CA LEU A 199 -0.40 7.84 -3.81
C LEU A 199 0.76 8.76 -3.38
N SER A 200 0.52 10.04 -3.10
CA SER A 200 1.52 10.99 -2.57
C SER A 200 0.84 12.19 -1.93
N VAL A 201 1.39 12.67 -0.81
CA VAL A 201 0.98 13.90 -0.14
C VAL A 201 1.35 15.13 -0.95
N GLY A 202 2.47 15.12 -1.67
CA GLY A 202 2.92 16.23 -2.49
C GLY A 202 2.38 16.15 -3.92
N ALA A 203 2.06 17.29 -4.54
CA ALA A 203 1.71 17.30 -5.97
C ALA A 203 2.89 16.76 -6.80
N PHE A 204 2.64 16.18 -7.98
CA PHE A 204 3.67 15.46 -8.73
C PHE A 204 4.99 16.23 -8.91
N ASP A 205 4.92 17.49 -9.35
CA ASP A 205 6.10 18.35 -9.58
C ASP A 205 6.81 18.79 -8.28
N GLU A 206 6.13 18.68 -7.13
CA GLU A 206 6.63 19.05 -5.81
C GLU A 206 6.53 17.92 -4.78
N CYS A 207 6.53 16.67 -5.26
CA CYS A 207 6.38 15.48 -4.43
C CYS A 207 7.45 15.46 -3.33
N ILE A 208 8.73 15.44 -3.73
CA ILE A 208 9.84 15.42 -2.77
C ILE A 208 9.89 16.70 -1.90
N PRO A 209 9.80 17.92 -2.45
CA PRO A 209 9.76 19.14 -1.63
C PRO A 209 8.70 19.13 -0.52
N ALA A 210 7.48 18.66 -0.79
CA ALA A 210 6.42 18.59 0.22
C ALA A 210 6.72 17.54 1.29
N HIS A 211 7.20 16.35 0.91
CA HIS A 211 7.60 15.30 1.85
C HIS A 211 8.71 15.78 2.79
N LEU A 212 9.73 16.46 2.24
CA LEU A 212 10.83 17.00 3.03
C LEU A 212 10.31 17.94 4.13
N VAL A 213 9.39 18.84 3.80
CA VAL A 213 8.80 19.78 4.77
C VAL A 213 8.06 19.04 5.90
N PHE A 214 7.23 18.05 5.56
CA PHE A 214 6.47 17.31 6.57
C PHE A 214 7.36 16.43 7.45
N LEU A 215 8.34 15.74 6.86
CA LEU A 215 9.10 14.69 7.52
C LEU A 215 10.39 15.20 8.20
N GLU A 216 10.87 16.41 7.90
CA GLU A 216 12.15 16.95 8.40
C GLU A 216 12.24 16.90 9.94
N LYS A 217 11.19 17.35 10.63
CA LYS A 217 11.17 17.40 12.11
C LYS A 217 10.73 16.09 12.76
N ARG A 218 10.31 15.09 11.97
CA ARG A 218 9.76 13.79 12.43
C ARG A 218 8.50 13.90 13.30
N GLU A 219 7.80 15.04 13.22
CA GLU A 219 6.60 15.30 14.02
C GLU A 219 5.29 15.07 13.26
N VAL A 220 5.34 15.05 11.93
CA VAL A 220 4.18 14.80 11.07
C VAL A 220 4.29 13.39 10.50
N ILE A 221 3.20 12.63 10.61
CA ILE A 221 3.02 11.33 9.99
C ILE A 221 2.15 11.52 8.74
N LEU A 222 2.58 10.92 7.63
CA LEU A 222 1.83 10.95 6.37
C LEU A 222 1.03 9.67 6.22
N VAL A 223 -0.22 9.80 5.81
CA VAL A 223 -1.08 8.67 5.44
C VAL A 223 -1.58 8.90 4.03
N GLU A 224 -1.29 7.98 3.13
CA GLU A 224 -1.54 8.16 1.71
C GLU A 224 -2.52 7.13 1.18
N ALA A 225 -3.09 7.44 0.01
CA ALA A 225 -4.07 6.62 -0.69
C ALA A 225 -5.25 6.19 0.19
N LEU A 226 -5.81 7.13 0.94
CA LEU A 226 -7.04 6.92 1.71
C LEU A 226 -8.27 6.83 0.81
N ASN A 227 -9.17 5.89 1.10
CA ASN A 227 -10.48 5.81 0.47
C ASN A 227 -11.49 6.71 1.21
N LEU A 228 -11.73 7.92 0.70
CA LEU A 228 -12.64 8.90 1.32
C LEU A 228 -13.95 9.09 0.54
N GLU A 229 -14.34 8.14 -0.32
CA GLU A 229 -15.52 8.25 -1.21
C GLU A 229 -16.84 8.43 -0.46
N HIS A 230 -17.00 7.73 0.67
CA HIS A 230 -18.23 7.71 1.46
C HIS A 230 -18.10 8.43 2.82
N VAL A 231 -17.05 9.23 2.99
CA VAL A 231 -16.79 9.97 4.23
C VAL A 231 -17.39 11.36 4.14
N THR A 232 -18.31 11.68 5.05
CA THR A 232 -18.82 13.04 5.23
C THR A 232 -17.78 13.90 5.96
N PRO A 233 -17.60 15.18 5.62
CA PRO A 233 -16.72 16.06 6.39
C PRO A 233 -17.14 16.16 7.86
N GLY A 234 -16.21 15.99 8.78
CA GLY A 234 -16.50 15.97 10.21
C GLY A 234 -15.28 15.63 11.06
N ILE A 235 -15.53 15.42 12.35
CA ILE A 235 -14.55 14.91 13.31
C ILE A 235 -14.84 13.42 13.54
N TYR A 236 -13.79 12.60 13.50
CA TYR A 236 -13.85 11.16 13.68
C TYR A 236 -12.72 10.70 14.59
N ALA A 237 -12.89 9.58 15.28
CA ALA A 237 -11.75 8.87 15.83
C ALA A 237 -11.08 8.05 14.70
N LEU A 238 -9.84 8.39 14.36
CA LEU A 238 -9.01 7.66 13.40
C LEU A 238 -8.30 6.50 14.10
N HIS A 239 -8.30 5.34 13.48
CA HIS A 239 -7.37 4.26 13.77
C HIS A 239 -6.67 3.86 12.46
N CYS A 240 -5.37 4.09 12.36
CA CYS A 240 -4.61 3.81 11.14
C CYS A 240 -3.32 3.09 11.51
N LEU A 241 -3.35 1.76 11.51
CA LEU A 241 -2.29 0.95 12.07
C LEU A 241 -1.46 0.32 10.94
N PRO A 242 -0.19 0.76 10.74
CA PRO A 242 0.71 0.12 9.79
C PRO A 242 1.15 -1.26 10.28
N LEU A 243 1.59 -2.12 9.36
CA LEU A 243 2.32 -3.33 9.74
C LEU A 243 3.59 -2.96 10.50
N ARG A 244 3.91 -3.75 11.53
CA ARG A 244 5.09 -3.59 12.35
C ARG A 244 6.34 -4.12 11.63
N LEU A 245 6.94 -3.30 10.78
CA LEU A 245 8.06 -3.65 9.91
C LEU A 245 9.33 -2.90 10.34
N ARG A 246 10.32 -3.65 10.83
CA ARG A 246 11.63 -3.07 11.16
C ARG A 246 12.45 -2.83 9.89
N GLY A 247 13.02 -1.64 9.76
CA GLY A 247 13.83 -1.21 8.62
C GLY A 247 13.04 -0.81 7.37
N ALA A 248 11.72 -0.61 7.49
CA ALA A 248 10.88 -0.18 6.38
C ALA A 248 10.52 1.31 6.49
N GLU A 249 10.77 2.03 5.41
CA GLU A 249 10.53 3.45 5.21
C GLU A 249 9.05 3.81 5.03
N GLY A 250 8.20 2.81 4.82
CA GLY A 250 6.75 2.93 4.78
C GLY A 250 6.09 1.59 5.10
N SER A 251 4.76 1.57 5.21
CA SER A 251 4.04 0.33 5.47
C SER A 251 2.56 0.43 5.10
N PRO A 252 2.00 -0.59 4.42
CA PRO A 252 0.57 -0.79 4.31
C PRO A 252 -0.13 -0.64 5.65
N ALA A 253 -1.24 0.10 5.64
CA ALA A 253 -2.04 0.32 6.83
C ALA A 253 -3.52 0.03 6.55
N ARG A 254 -4.19 -0.53 7.56
CA ARG A 254 -5.65 -0.56 7.60
C ARG A 254 -6.12 0.63 8.42
N CYS A 255 -6.86 1.52 7.79
CA CYS A 255 -7.28 2.78 8.38
C CYS A 255 -8.80 2.82 8.42
N ILE A 256 -9.34 3.13 9.59
CA ILE A 256 -10.79 3.21 9.84
C ILE A 256 -11.12 4.51 10.56
N LEU A 257 -12.35 4.99 10.36
CA LEU A 257 -12.95 6.08 11.09
C LEU A 257 -14.09 5.55 11.96
N ILE A 258 -14.19 6.06 13.18
CA ILE A 258 -15.30 5.81 14.09
C ILE A 258 -16.02 7.15 14.35
N LYS A 259 -17.33 7.15 14.13
CA LYS A 259 -18.23 8.28 14.43
C LYS A 259 -18.45 8.46 15.93
#